data_AF-A0A846PA16-F1
#
_entry.id   AF-A0A846PA16-F1
#
_cell.length_a   1.000
_cell.length_b   1.000
_cell.length_c   1.000
_cell.angle_alpha   90.00
_cell.angle_beta   90.00
_cell.angle_gamma   90.00
#
_symmetry.space_group_name_H-M   'P 1'
#
loop_
_entity.id
_entity.type
_entity.pdbx_description
1 polymer ?
#
loop_
_entity_poly.entity_id
_entity_poly.type
_entity_poly.pdbx_seq_one_letter_code
_entity_poly.pdbx_strand_id
1 'polypeptide(L)'
;MLDRKEKIRSFIVETFLFGASQTSFNDDESLLESGIIDSTGVLELVSFVEEEFGIDVRDEDLVPDNFDSLNRLSSYIERKEQVA
;
A
#
# COMPACT_ATOMS: atom_id res chain seq x y z
N MET A 1 -4.59 -11.44 14.86
CA MET A 1 -5.00 -10.13 14.34
C MET A 1 -4.00 -9.83 13.25
N LEU A 2 -4.41 -9.74 11.99
CA LEU A 2 -3.48 -9.42 10.91
C LEU A 2 -3.01 -7.98 11.09
N ASP A 3 -1.71 -7.75 11.08
CA ASP A 3 -1.13 -6.41 11.10
C ASP A 3 -1.52 -5.67 9.79
N ARG A 4 -1.75 -4.35 9.82
CA ARG A 4 -2.14 -3.58 8.62
C ARG A 4 -1.20 -3.82 7.44
N LYS A 5 0.09 -4.00 7.74
CA LYS A 5 1.13 -4.31 6.75
C LYS A 5 0.86 -5.65 6.07
N GLU A 6 0.42 -6.67 6.81
CA GLU A 6 0.05 -7.96 6.23
C GLU A 6 -1.17 -7.87 5.33
N LYS A 7 -2.18 -7.06 5.69
CA LYS A 7 -3.35 -6.83 4.82
C LYS A 7 -2.95 -6.19 3.49
N ILE A 8 -2.19 -5.09 3.57
CA ILE A 8 -1.68 -4.38 2.39
C ILE A 8 -0.80 -5.31 1.55
N ARG A 9 0.10 -6.06 2.19
CA ARG A 9 0.98 -7.02 1.54
C ARG A 9 0.19 -8.10 0.82
N SER A 10 -0.82 -8.67 1.47
CA SER A 10 -1.68 -9.70 0.88
C SER A 10 -2.40 -9.15 -0.35
N PHE A 11 -2.97 -7.95 -0.25
CA PHE A 11 -3.60 -7.28 -1.39
C PHE A 11 -2.62 -7.08 -2.54
N ILE A 12 -1.42 -6.55 -2.27
CA ILE A 12 -0.41 -6.33 -3.32
C ILE A 12 -0.02 -7.65 -3.99
N VAL A 13 0.16 -8.70 -3.19
CA VAL A 13 0.56 -10.02 -3.68
C VAL A 13 -0.54 -10.66 -4.53
N GLU A 14 -1.79 -10.58 -4.10
CA GLU A 14 -2.92 -11.14 -4.85
C GLU A 14 -3.22 -10.35 -6.12
N THR A 15 -3.19 -9.02 -6.04
CA THR A 15 -3.53 -8.12 -7.16
C THR A 15 -2.41 -7.99 -8.18
N PHE A 16 -1.15 -7.85 -7.75
CA PHE A 16 -0.03 -7.54 -8.64
C PHE A 16 0.95 -8.70 -8.85
N LEU A 17 1.14 -9.55 -7.84
CA LEU A 17 2.08 -10.68 -7.93
C LEU A 17 1.38 -12.01 -8.24
N PHE A 18 0.10 -12.01 -8.58
CA PHE A 18 -0.70 -13.20 -8.91
C PHE A 18 -0.59 -14.32 -7.87
N GLY A 19 -0.49 -13.96 -6.58
CA GLY A 19 -0.34 -14.92 -5.49
C GLY A 19 1.08 -15.46 -5.30
N ALA A 20 2.13 -14.72 -5.71
CA ALA A 20 3.50 -15.02 -5.34
C ALA A 20 3.69 -15.03 -3.81
N SER A 21 4.86 -15.44 -3.32
CA SER A 21 5.08 -15.48 -1.87
C SER A 21 5.01 -14.09 -1.24
N GLN A 22 4.39 -13.98 -0.06
CA GLN A 22 4.36 -12.72 0.70
C GLN A 22 5.76 -12.18 1.05
N THR A 23 6.78 -13.03 1.02
CA THR A 23 8.20 -12.68 1.17
C THR A 23 8.87 -12.11 -0.08
N SER A 24 8.12 -11.82 -1.16
CA SER A 24 8.71 -11.37 -2.44
C SER A 24 9.31 -9.97 -2.40
N PHE A 25 8.95 -9.13 -1.43
CA PHE A 25 9.48 -7.77 -1.28
C PHE A 25 9.57 -7.38 0.20
N ASN A 26 10.54 -6.55 0.54
CA ASN A 26 10.71 -6.05 1.91
C ASN A 26 9.77 -4.88 2.22
N ASP A 27 9.54 -4.61 3.50
CA ASP A 27 8.67 -3.52 3.95
C ASP A 27 9.22 -2.12 3.59
N ASP A 28 10.54 -2.01 3.40
CA ASP A 28 11.27 -0.82 2.98
C ASP A 28 11.61 -0.82 1.48
N GLU A 29 11.24 -1.88 0.76
CA GLU A 29 11.53 -1.99 -0.67
C GLU A 29 10.60 -1.08 -1.48
N SER A 30 11.17 -0.44 -2.49
CA SER A 30 10.40 0.36 -3.44
C SER A 30 9.62 -0.56 -4.37
N LEU A 31 8.30 -0.56 -4.20
CA LEU A 31 7.33 -1.30 -5.01
C LEU A 31 7.31 -0.80 -6.45
N LEU A 32 7.53 0.49 -6.66
CA LEU A 32 7.55 1.12 -7.98
C LEU A 32 8.87 0.83 -8.70
N GLU A 33 10.03 0.99 -8.05
CA GLU A 33 11.32 0.68 -8.67
C GLU A 33 11.51 -0.82 -8.90
N SER A 34 10.97 -1.67 -8.01
CA SER A 34 10.96 -3.13 -8.18
C SER A 34 10.01 -3.58 -9.30
N GLY A 35 9.14 -2.69 -9.79
CA GLY A 35 8.15 -3.01 -10.81
C GLY A 35 7.03 -3.93 -10.31
N ILE A 36 6.78 -3.92 -9.00
CA ILE A 36 5.69 -4.68 -8.37
C ILE A 36 4.38 -3.94 -8.59
N ILE A 37 4.39 -2.62 -8.46
CA ILE A 37 3.24 -1.76 -8.75
C ILE A 37 3.59 -0.78 -9.86
N ASP A 38 2.62 -0.50 -10.72
CA ASP A 38 2.68 0.58 -11.70
C ASP A 38 1.86 1.79 -11.21
N SER A 39 1.89 2.90 -11.96
CA SER A 39 1.08 4.09 -11.69
C SER A 39 -0.42 3.79 -11.57
N THR A 40 -0.92 2.80 -12.30
CA THR A 40 -2.31 2.35 -12.21
C THR A 40 -2.56 1.53 -10.94
N GLY A 41 -1.57 0.75 -10.49
CA GLY A 41 -1.67 -0.06 -9.29
C GLY A 41 -1.77 0.77 -8.01
N VAL A 42 -1.16 1.96 -8.01
CA VAL A 42 -1.32 2.91 -6.90
C VAL A 42 -2.79 3.28 -6.69
N LEU A 43 -3.56 3.51 -7.77
CA LEU A 43 -4.98 3.85 -7.67
C LEU A 43 -5.81 2.72 -7.05
N GLU A 44 -5.58 1.48 -7.47
CA GLU A 44 -6.25 0.31 -6.89
C GLU A 44 -5.88 0.12 -5.41
N LEU A 45 -4.60 0.32 -5.08
CA LEU A 45 -4.11 0.25 -3.71
C LEU A 45 -4.75 1.30 -2.82
N VAL A 46 -4.96 2.50 -3.35
CA VAL A 46 -5.64 3.61 -2.68
C VAL A 46 -7.07 3.25 -2.38
N SER A 47 -7.85 2.84 -3.38
CA SER A 47 -9.24 2.43 -3.18
C SER A 47 -9.34 1.32 -2.13
N PHE A 48 -8.43 0.35 -2.16
CA PHE A 48 -8.36 -0.69 -1.14
C PHE A 48 -8.13 -0.11 0.27
N VAL A 49 -7.16 0.79 0.47
CA VAL A 49 -6.90 1.34 1.82
C VAL A 49 -8.01 2.27 2.29
N GLU A 50 -8.64 3.02 1.40
CA GLU A 50 -9.81 3.84 1.73
C GLU A 50 -10.98 2.97 2.19
N GLU A 51 -11.25 1.86 1.52
CA GLU A 51 -12.32 0.92 1.91
C GLU A 51 -11.99 0.11 3.17
N GLU A 52 -10.77 -0.42 3.30
CA GLU A 52 -10.38 -1.26 4.44
C GLU A 52 -10.15 -0.48 5.74
N PHE A 53 -9.61 0.74 5.65
CA PHE A 53 -9.26 1.56 6.82
C PHE A 53 -10.19 2.76 7.00
N GLY A 54 -11.10 3.05 6.06
CA GLY A 54 -12.05 4.16 6.16
C GLY A 54 -11.38 5.54 6.10
N ILE A 55 -10.22 5.64 5.46
CA ILE A 55 -9.46 6.90 5.30
C ILE A 55 -9.78 7.56 3.95
N ASP A 56 -9.49 8.87 3.84
CA ASP A 56 -9.58 9.63 2.59
C ASP A 56 -8.18 9.98 2.08
N VAL A 57 -7.87 9.49 0.88
CA VAL A 57 -6.60 9.72 0.20
C VAL A 57 -6.82 10.76 -0.89
N ARG A 58 -6.18 11.91 -0.73
CA ARG A 58 -6.27 13.00 -1.70
C ARG A 58 -5.30 12.76 -2.85
N ASP A 59 -5.62 13.31 -4.03
CA ASP A 59 -4.71 13.29 -5.18
C ASP A 59 -3.31 13.84 -4.88
N GLU A 60 -3.20 14.80 -3.96
CA GLU A 60 -1.90 15.35 -3.50
C GLU A 60 -1.07 14.33 -2.71
N ASP A 61 -1.72 13.39 -2.04
CA ASP A 61 -1.09 12.33 -1.26
C ASP A 61 -0.72 11.13 -2.15
N LEU A 62 -1.28 11.03 -3.37
CA LEU A 62 -1.01 10.01 -4.40
C LEU A 62 0.37 10.17 -5.05
N VAL A 63 1.39 10.24 -4.20
CA VAL A 63 2.78 10.35 -4.61
C VAL A 63 3.53 9.07 -4.27
N PRO A 64 4.54 8.69 -5.08
CA PRO A 64 5.45 7.61 -4.71
C PRO A 64 5.97 7.79 -3.28
N ASP A 65 6.18 9.03 -2.83
CA ASP A 65 6.74 9.23 -1.49
C ASP A 65 5.90 8.60 -0.34
N ASN A 66 4.59 8.43 -0.53
CA ASN A 66 3.69 7.74 0.41
C ASN A 66 3.41 6.27 0.03
N PHE A 67 3.37 5.93 -1.27
CA PHE A 67 2.93 4.63 -1.77
C PHE A 67 4.07 3.72 -2.28
N ASP A 68 5.30 4.22 -2.27
CA ASP A 68 6.47 3.52 -2.81
C ASP A 68 6.88 2.32 -1.96
N SER A 69 6.58 2.29 -0.66
CA SER A 69 6.90 1.13 0.19
C SER A 69 5.82 0.83 1.21
N LEU A 70 5.81 -0.41 1.69
CA LEU A 70 4.87 -0.91 2.71
C LEU A 70 4.97 -0.09 4.01
N ASN A 71 6.19 0.30 4.41
CA ASN A 71 6.43 1.13 5.59
C ASN A 71 5.88 2.55 5.41
N ARG A 72 6.09 3.16 4.24
CA ARG A 72 5.57 4.51 3.93
C ARG A 72 4.06 4.50 3.96
N LEU A 73 3.44 3.53 3.28
CA LEU A 73 1.98 3.39 3.22
C LEU A 73 1.37 3.11 4.60
N SER A 74 1.96 2.18 5.36
CA SER A 74 1.53 1.89 6.73
C SER A 74 1.62 3.12 7.64
N SER A 75 2.66 3.95 7.48
CA SER A 75 2.84 5.17 8.28
C SER A 75 1.87 6.26 7.86
N TYR A 76 1.57 6.35 6.56
CA TYR A 76 0.60 7.27 6.00
C TYR A 76 -0.82 6.97 6.51
N ILE A 77 -1.24 5.70 6.47
CA ILE A 77 -2.54 5.25 7.00
C ILE A 77 -2.65 5.60 8.49
N GLU A 78 -1.62 5.27 9.29
CA GLU A 78 -1.62 5.57 10.73
C GLU A 78 -1.81 7.07 11.01
N ARG A 79 -1.17 7.94 10.21
CA ARG A 79 -1.35 9.39 10.33
C ARG A 79 -2.78 9.82 9.99
N LYS A 80 -3.40 9.21 8.98
CA LYS A 80 -4.78 9.52 8.58
C LYS A 80 -5.80 9.04 9.62
N GLU A 81 -5.59 7.86 10.21
CA GLU A 81 -6.43 7.33 11.30
C GLU A 81 -6.36 8.19 12.57
N GLN A 82 -5.22 8.80 12.88
CA GLN A 82 -5.09 9.66 14.07
C GLN A 82 -5.68 11.07 13.90
N VAL A 83 -5.91 11.50 12.67
CA VAL A 83 -6.42 12.85 12.34
C VAL A 83 -7.95 12.85 12.12
N ALA A 84 -8.59 11.67 12.16
CA ALA A 84 -10.02 11.47 11.99
C ALA A 84 -10.85 11.64 13.28
#